data_AF-A0A0N4VS26-F1
#
_entry.id   AF-A0A0N4VS26-F1
#
_cell.length_a   1.000
_cell.length_b   1.000
_cell.length_c   1.000
_cell.angle_alpha   90.00
_cell.angle_beta   90.00
_cell.angle_gamma   90.00
#
_symmetry.space_group_name_H-M   'P 1'
#
loop_
_entity.id
_entity.type
_entity.pdbx_description
1 polymer ?
#
loop_
_entity_poly.entity_id
_entity_poly.type
_entity_poly.pdbx_seq_one_letter_code
_entity_poly.pdbx_strand_id
1 'polypeptide(L)'
;MASSINDPSVVGELTICGMDPAHYKGTIAWVPLIAEYLWRIQLGPVYIRGMTLTTGGQEAIVDTGTELITAPMSIVQQIQTVTGAKVNSQGAYEIECNNISTLPAIVFTLDGQDFILEGQDYVIQVLTIC
;
A
#
# COMPACT_ATOMS: atom_id res chain seq x y z
N MET A 1 7.11 -31.18 2.86
CA MET A 1 7.90 -30.30 3.74
C MET A 1 7.05 -29.07 3.99
N ALA A 2 6.32 -29.07 5.10
CA ALA A 2 5.52 -27.94 5.57
C ALA A 2 5.84 -27.83 7.07
N SER A 3 6.45 -26.73 7.49
CA SER A 3 6.71 -26.45 8.89
C SER A 3 5.45 -25.85 9.52
N SER A 4 4.86 -26.59 10.46
CA SER A 4 4.11 -26.15 11.65
C SER A 4 3.39 -24.79 11.59
N ILE A 5 2.07 -24.85 11.39
CA ILE A 5 1.11 -23.73 11.33
C ILE A 5 0.68 -23.24 12.74
N ASN A 6 1.45 -23.54 13.80
CA ASN A 6 1.08 -23.23 15.19
C ASN A 6 2.19 -22.51 15.97
N ASP A 7 3.12 -21.84 15.29
CA ASP A 7 4.09 -20.95 15.95
C ASP A 7 3.63 -19.48 15.80
N PRO A 8 3.44 -18.73 16.90
CA PRO A 8 3.15 -17.29 16.84
C PRO A 8 4.26 -16.43 16.20
N SER A 9 5.36 -17.03 15.74
CA SER A 9 6.46 -16.39 15.00
C SER A 9 6.27 -16.31 13.48
N VAL A 10 5.16 -16.81 12.91
CA VAL A 10 4.92 -16.76 11.45
C VAL A 10 4.51 -15.35 11.01
N VAL A 11 5.41 -14.66 10.32
CA VAL A 11 5.25 -13.27 9.84
C VAL A 11 4.62 -13.15 8.43
N GLY A 12 4.34 -14.27 7.77
CA GLY A 12 3.70 -14.31 6.46
C GLY A 12 3.57 -15.75 5.91
N GLU A 13 2.67 -15.96 4.95
CA GLU A 13 2.42 -17.25 4.31
C GLU A 13 2.28 -17.10 2.78
N LEU A 14 2.82 -18.07 2.02
CA LEU A 14 2.53 -18.24 0.60
C LEU A 14 1.70 -19.51 0.39
N THR A 15 0.43 -19.35 0.03
CA THR A 15 -0.45 -20.45 -0.36
C THR A 15 -0.29 -20.72 -1.87
N ILE A 16 0.06 -21.95 -2.25
CA ILE A 16 0.19 -22.36 -3.66
C ILE A 16 -1.00 -23.26 -4.03
N CYS A 17 -1.53 -23.09 -5.25
CA CYS A 17 -2.69 -23.82 -5.78
C CYS A 17 -4.04 -23.53 -5.09
N GLY A 18 -4.19 -22.35 -4.48
CA GLY A 18 -5.45 -21.95 -3.85
C GLY A 18 -5.35 -20.64 -3.10
N MET A 19 -6.30 -20.45 -2.20
CA MET A 19 -6.37 -19.33 -1.26
C MET A 19 -6.79 -19.89 0.11
N ASP A 20 -6.33 -19.26 1.18
CA ASP A 20 -6.76 -19.61 2.53
C ASP A 20 -7.78 -18.58 3.06
N PRO A 21 -9.07 -18.96 3.19
CA PRO A 21 -10.12 -18.09 3.74
C PRO A 21 -9.88 -17.64 5.18
N ALA A 22 -8.95 -18.24 5.93
CA ALA A 22 -8.59 -17.78 7.26
C ALA A 22 -7.86 -16.42 7.26
N HIS A 23 -7.25 -16.03 6.12
CA HIS A 23 -6.36 -14.89 6.01
C HIS A 23 -6.96 -13.66 5.32
N TYR A 24 -8.27 -13.66 5.01
CA TYR A 24 -8.96 -12.48 4.50
C TYR A 24 -10.40 -12.40 5.02
N LYS A 25 -11.01 -11.21 4.90
CA LYS A 25 -12.40 -10.96 5.28
C LYS A 25 -13.14 -10.28 4.13
N GLY A 26 -14.44 -10.53 4.05
CA GLY A 26 -15.28 -9.93 3.02
C GLY A 26 -15.11 -10.59 1.65
N THR A 27 -15.45 -9.84 0.60
CA THR A 27 -15.38 -10.28 -0.80
C THR A 27 -14.04 -9.93 -1.43
N ILE A 28 -13.58 -10.78 -2.35
CA ILE A 28 -12.39 -10.52 -3.16
C ILE A 28 -12.74 -9.59 -4.31
N ALA A 29 -12.00 -8.48 -4.44
CA ALA A 29 -12.00 -7.65 -5.64
C ALA A 29 -11.12 -8.32 -6.71
N TRP A 30 -11.71 -8.69 -7.84
CA TRP A 30 -11.01 -9.37 -8.93
C TRP A 30 -10.63 -8.37 -10.01
N VAL A 31 -9.36 -7.95 -10.03
CA VAL A 31 -8.85 -7.00 -11.03
C VAL A 31 -8.21 -7.78 -12.20
N PRO A 32 -8.61 -7.56 -13.46
CA PRO A 32 -8.00 -8.24 -14.60
C PRO A 32 -6.56 -7.78 -14.83
N LEU A 33 -5.72 -8.71 -15.27
CA LEU A 33 -4.37 -8.40 -15.72
C LEU A 33 -4.40 -7.64 -17.04
N ILE A 34 -3.55 -6.62 -17.16
CA ILE A 34 -3.32 -5.91 -18.43
C ILE A 34 -2.16 -6.53 -19.24
N ALA A 35 -1.29 -7.31 -18.60
CA ALA A 35 -0.23 -8.09 -19.23
C ALA A 35 0.24 -9.23 -18.31
N GLU A 36 0.78 -10.30 -18.89
CA GLU A 36 1.12 -11.55 -18.18
C GLU A 36 2.61 -11.72 -17.85
N TYR A 37 3.42 -10.68 -17.98
CA TYR A 37 4.86 -10.73 -17.61
C TYR A 37 5.14 -10.22 -16.19
N LEU A 38 4.18 -9.53 -15.58
CA LEU A 38 4.16 -9.03 -14.21
C LEU A 38 2.71 -9.05 -13.71
N TRP A 39 2.47 -8.96 -12.40
CA TRP A 39 1.14 -8.74 -11.83
C TRP A 39 0.67 -7.30 -12.07
N ARG A 40 0.52 -6.95 -13.35
CA ARG A 40 0.13 -5.62 -13.82
C ARG A 40 -1.37 -5.50 -13.92
N ILE A 41 -1.90 -4.47 -13.29
CA ILE A 41 -3.34 -4.17 -13.24
C ILE A 41 -3.62 -2.75 -13.69
N GLN A 42 -4.86 -2.50 -14.11
CA GLN A 42 -5.36 -1.16 -14.32
C GLN A 42 -5.78 -0.56 -12.97
N LEU A 43 -5.09 0.49 -12.52
CA LEU A 43 -5.43 1.22 -11.32
C LEU A 43 -6.67 2.10 -11.56
N GLY A 44 -7.62 2.05 -10.63
CA GLY A 44 -8.70 3.03 -10.55
C GLY A 44 -8.22 4.36 -9.97
N PRO A 45 -9.16 5.24 -9.60
CA PRO A 45 -8.81 6.49 -8.94
C PRO A 45 -8.05 6.28 -7.63
N VAL A 46 -7.20 7.25 -7.29
CA VAL A 46 -6.54 7.32 -5.98
C VAL A 46 -6.77 8.69 -5.38
N TYR A 47 -7.10 8.73 -4.09
CA TYR A 47 -7.42 9.95 -3.38
C TYR A 47 -6.65 10.10 -2.08
N ILE A 48 -6.38 11.34 -1.68
CA ILE A 48 -5.91 11.69 -0.33
C ILE A 48 -6.68 12.91 0.16
N ARG A 49 -7.30 12.83 1.34
CA ARG A 49 -8.11 13.93 1.90
C ARG A 49 -9.19 14.46 0.93
N GLY A 50 -9.80 13.58 0.13
CA GLY A 50 -10.77 13.93 -0.91
C GLY A 50 -10.19 14.61 -2.15
N MET A 51 -8.87 14.82 -2.22
CA MET A 51 -8.19 15.28 -3.44
C MET A 51 -7.82 14.08 -4.31
N THR A 52 -8.15 14.16 -5.59
CA THR A 52 -7.80 13.15 -6.59
C THR A 52 -6.32 13.26 -6.94
N LEU A 53 -5.54 12.24 -6.56
CA LEU A 53 -4.14 12.07 -6.99
C LEU A 53 -4.09 11.55 -8.43
N THR A 54 -4.97 10.60 -8.74
CA THR A 54 -5.22 10.17 -10.11
C THR A 54 -6.69 9.80 -10.31
N THR A 55 -7.19 10.02 -11.52
CA THR A 55 -8.55 9.63 -11.96
C THR A 55 -8.63 8.17 -12.40
N GLY A 56 -7.53 7.40 -12.28
CA GLY A 56 -7.40 6.05 -12.80
C GLY A 56 -6.94 6.01 -14.26
N GLY A 57 -6.80 4.79 -14.79
CA GLY A 57 -6.26 4.56 -16.13
C GLY A 57 -4.73 4.42 -16.17
N GLN A 58 -4.05 4.53 -15.03
CA GLN A 58 -2.62 4.20 -14.90
C GLN A 58 -2.45 2.72 -14.58
N GLU A 59 -1.30 2.19 -14.97
CA GLU A 59 -0.91 0.84 -14.66
C GLU A 59 -0.25 0.79 -13.29
N ALA A 60 -0.53 -0.26 -12.52
CA ALA A 60 0.16 -0.57 -11.28
C ALA A 60 0.68 -2.01 -11.31
N ILE A 61 1.74 -2.28 -10.55
CA ILE A 61 2.28 -3.63 -10.35
C ILE A 61 2.02 -4.01 -8.89
N VAL A 62 1.42 -5.17 -8.66
CA VAL A 62 1.31 -5.76 -7.31
C VAL A 62 2.60 -6.54 -7.04
N ASP A 63 3.50 -5.96 -6.24
CA ASP A 63 4.87 -6.46 -6.08
C ASP A 63 5.18 -6.83 -4.62
N THR A 64 5.18 -8.13 -4.32
CA THR A 64 5.59 -8.65 -2.99
C THR A 64 7.08 -8.49 -2.71
N GLY A 65 7.90 -8.13 -3.71
CA GLY A 65 9.34 -7.96 -3.60
C GLY A 65 9.78 -6.54 -3.25
N THR A 66 8.86 -5.58 -3.17
CA THR A 66 9.15 -4.17 -2.86
C THR A 66 8.48 -3.78 -1.55
N GLU A 67 9.26 -3.25 -0.60
CA GLU A 67 8.78 -2.82 0.71
C GLU A 67 7.90 -1.54 0.65
N LEU A 68 8.19 -0.64 -0.30
CA LEU A 68 7.55 0.66 -0.42
C LEU A 68 6.53 0.73 -1.57
N ILE A 69 5.52 1.58 -1.41
CA ILE A 69 4.65 1.98 -2.53
C ILE A 69 5.39 3.04 -3.36
N THR A 70 5.70 2.72 -4.60
CA THR A 70 6.33 3.65 -5.53
C THR A 70 5.32 4.25 -6.49
N ALA A 71 5.51 5.52 -6.86
CA ALA A 71 4.63 6.27 -7.76
C ALA A 71 5.43 7.33 -8.52
N PRO A 72 4.87 7.92 -9.60
CA PRO A 72 5.48 9.08 -10.25
C PRO A 72 5.79 10.18 -9.24
N MET A 73 6.95 10.84 -9.40
CA MET A 73 7.45 11.84 -8.44
C MET A 73 6.42 12.95 -8.14
N SER A 74 5.64 13.36 -9.14
CA SER A 74 4.59 14.37 -8.99
C SER A 74 3.46 13.93 -8.05
N ILE A 75 3.15 12.63 -7.98
CA ILE A 75 2.15 12.06 -7.07
C ILE A 75 2.75 11.95 -5.67
N VAL A 76 3.99 11.46 -5.56
CA VAL A 76 4.71 11.39 -4.29
C VAL A 76 4.77 12.77 -3.65
N GLN A 77 5.20 13.80 -4.38
CA GLN A 77 5.27 15.18 -3.86
C GLN A 77 3.92 15.73 -3.37
N GLN A 78 2.82 15.38 -4.05
CA GLN A 78 1.48 15.75 -3.58
C GLN A 78 1.17 15.08 -2.24
N ILE A 79 1.37 13.77 -2.12
CA ILE A 79 1.16 13.04 -0.85
C ILE A 79 2.00 13.67 0.26
N GLN A 80 3.31 13.87 0.02
CA GLN A 80 4.22 14.39 1.04
C GLN A 80 3.88 15.82 1.47
N THR A 81 3.37 16.65 0.55
CA THR A 81 2.88 18.00 0.88
C THR A 81 1.66 17.93 1.80
N VAL A 82 0.76 16.97 1.59
CA VAL A 82 -0.47 16.83 2.38
C VAL A 82 -0.19 16.22 3.75
N THR A 83 0.73 15.26 3.83
CA THR A 83 1.16 14.66 5.10
C THR A 83 2.07 15.59 5.90
N GLY A 84 2.69 16.58 5.25
CA GLY A 84 3.65 17.48 5.86
C GLY A 84 5.03 16.84 6.08
N ALA A 85 5.30 15.71 5.41
CA ALA A 85 6.57 15.02 5.50
C ALA A 85 7.72 15.85 4.92
N LYS A 86 8.90 15.70 5.51
CA LYS A 86 10.10 16.43 5.12
C LYS A 86 11.21 15.48 4.75
N VAL A 87 12.03 15.90 3.79
CA VAL A 87 13.20 15.11 3.40
C VAL A 87 14.27 15.23 4.48
N ASN A 88 14.74 14.09 4.99
CA ASN A 88 15.84 14.01 5.93
C ASN A 88 17.20 14.11 5.23
N SER A 89 18.30 14.06 5.99
CA SER A 89 19.66 14.15 5.42
C SER A 89 20.05 12.97 4.51
N GLN A 90 19.29 11.87 4.55
CA GLN A 90 19.50 10.65 3.77
C GLN A 90 18.59 10.59 2.54
N GLY A 91 17.75 11.60 2.32
CA GLY A 91 16.85 11.68 1.17
C GLY A 91 15.50 10.97 1.37
N ALA A 92 15.22 10.41 2.56
CA ALA A 92 13.93 9.81 2.89
C ALA A 92 12.94 10.86 3.41
N TYR A 93 11.65 10.63 3.22
CA TYR A 93 10.59 11.47 3.80
C TYR A 93 10.30 11.00 5.23
N GLU A 94 10.29 11.95 6.16
CA GLU A 94 10.06 11.74 7.59
C GLU A 94 8.89 12.62 8.10
N ILE A 95 8.16 12.09 9.07
CA ILE A 95 7.09 12.77 9.83
C ILE A 95 7.30 12.60 11.34
N GLU A 96 6.74 13.50 12.14
CA GLU A 96 6.72 13.31 13.60
C GLU A 96 5.87 12.08 13.96
N CYS A 97 6.45 11.05 14.58
CA CYS A 97 5.75 9.79 14.88
C CYS A 97 4.41 9.98 15.63
N ASN A 98 4.31 11.01 16.48
CA ASN A 98 3.09 11.33 17.20
C ASN A 98 1.92 11.77 16.28
N ASN A 99 2.22 12.17 15.05
CA ASN A 99 1.23 12.62 14.07
C ASN A 99 0.67 11.49 13.20
N ILE A 100 1.18 10.25 13.30
CA ILE A 100 0.74 9.11 12.46
C ILE A 100 -0.78 8.97 12.44
N SER A 101 -1.42 9.02 13.62
CA SER A 101 -2.89 8.90 13.77
C SER A 101 -3.69 10.08 13.21
N THR A 102 -3.02 11.18 12.85
CA THR A 102 -3.64 12.38 12.28
C THR A 102 -3.41 12.52 10.78
N LEU A 103 -2.59 11.63 10.20
CA LEU A 103 -2.32 11.65 8.78
C LEU A 103 -3.57 11.26 7.99
N PRO A 104 -3.79 11.85 6.81
CA PRO A 104 -4.96 11.56 5.99
C PRO A 104 -4.90 10.14 5.41
N ALA A 105 -6.04 9.47 5.34
CA ALA A 105 -6.13 8.20 4.62
C ALA A 105 -5.82 8.38 3.11
N ILE A 106 -5.14 7.38 2.54
CA ILE A 106 -4.96 7.23 1.09
C ILE A 106 -5.93 6.14 0.63
N VAL A 107 -6.75 6.47 -0.35
CA VAL A 107 -7.78 5.55 -0.86
C VAL A 107 -7.40 5.12 -2.26
N PHE A 108 -7.21 3.81 -2.47
CA PHE A 108 -7.00 3.18 -3.77
C PHE A 108 -8.29 2.49 -4.20
N THR A 109 -8.83 2.84 -5.36
CA THR A 109 -9.98 2.13 -5.92
C THR A 109 -9.51 1.03 -6.87
N LEU A 110 -9.88 -0.22 -6.59
CA LEU A 110 -9.59 -1.41 -7.40
C LEU A 110 -10.90 -2.12 -7.74
N ASP A 111 -11.21 -2.23 -9.03
CA ASP A 111 -12.46 -2.84 -9.53
C ASP A 111 -13.73 -2.28 -8.83
N GLY A 112 -13.75 -0.97 -8.58
CA GLY A 112 -14.87 -0.29 -7.91
C GLY A 112 -14.93 -0.47 -6.39
N GLN A 113 -13.99 -1.20 -5.79
CA GLN A 113 -13.85 -1.34 -4.34
C GLN A 113 -12.73 -0.43 -3.82
N ASP A 114 -13.01 0.29 -2.72
CA ASP A 114 -12.04 1.16 -2.07
C ASP A 114 -11.20 0.39 -1.04
N PHE A 115 -9.88 0.53 -1.17
CA PHE A 115 -8.87 0.04 -0.25
C PHE A 115 -8.23 1.24 0.43
N ILE A 116 -8.41 1.34 1.75
CA ILE A 116 -8.05 2.50 2.55
C ILE A 116 -6.78 2.18 3.33
N LEU A 117 -5.74 2.99 3.14
CA LEU A 117 -4.54 2.97 3.96
C LEU A 117 -4.57 4.15 4.92
N GLU A 118 -4.60 3.85 6.21
CA GLU A 118 -4.47 4.84 7.28
C GLU A 118 -3.00 5.18 7.52
N GLY A 119 -2.71 6.25 8.26
CA GLY A 119 -1.33 6.70 8.51
C GLY A 119 -0.38 5.60 9.01
N GLN A 120 -0.90 4.69 9.84
CA GLN A 120 -0.16 3.55 10.38
C GLN A 120 0.19 2.47 9.33
N ASP A 121 -0.50 2.45 8.20
CA ASP A 121 -0.29 1.45 7.14
C ASP A 121 0.78 1.90 6.13
N TYR A 122 1.00 3.21 5.99
CA TYR A 122 1.96 3.77 5.02
C TYR A 122 3.15 4.52 5.64
N VAL A 123 3.23 4.60 6.97
CA VAL A 123 4.41 5.10 7.70
C VAL A 123 5.14 3.92 8.34
N ILE A 124 6.45 3.82 8.07
CA ILE A 124 7.32 2.83 8.69
C ILE A 124 8.01 3.48 9.89
N GLN A 125 7.76 2.97 11.08
CA GLN A 125 8.44 3.41 12.30
C GLN A 125 9.64 2.51 12.60
N VAL A 126 10.85 3.08 12.57
CA VAL A 126 12.09 2.40 12.98
C VAL A 126 12.68 3.11 14.18
N LEU A 127 12.62 2.48 15.35
CA LEU A 127 12.99 3.09 16.63
C LEU A 127 12.19 4.38 16.89
N THR A 128 12.85 5.53 16.77
CA THR A 128 12.28 6.86 16.97
C THR A 128 12.09 7.63 15.67
N ILE A 129 12.35 6.99 14.52
CA ILE A 129 12.24 7.61 13.20
C ILE A 129 10.95 7.15 12.56
N CYS A 130 10.19 8.15 12.11
CA CYS A 130 9.06 8.09 11.21
C CYS A 130 9.27 9.26 10.22
#